data_AF-A0A523VSE0-F1
#
_entry.id   AF-A0A523VSE0-F1
#
_cell.length_a   1.000
_cell.length_b   1.000
_cell.length_c   1.000
_cell.angle_alpha   90.00
_cell.angle_beta   90.00
_cell.angle_gamma   90.00
#
_symmetry.space_group_name_H-M   'P 1'
#
loop_
_entity.id
_entity.type
_entity.pdbx_description
1 polymer ?
#
loop_
_entity_poly.entity_id
_entity_poly.type
_entity_poly.pdbx_seq_one_letter_code
_entity_poly.pdbx_strand_id
1 'polypeptide(L)'
;MSELREELLATKIDKKRIIGIVLVAVLLISVFSFSVVFFGFLFGSQRPVPSKEKAKTDYESVELVIPPFPFNWFEDIMEFLSPEQLSELLEHISPEDLAAILDQISDGVVENFDLSDFPTALLALLAAGAGEIEVFRIYNYLDLNEMSDVLWKYECFDNYDSNEWTSSAFQTIYPLYSPLDYYDYYYPDPELLKVKMELSPEIGSNSMIIPSLFPIPFIMEGSINAYNLDYDKITLLKDNFNSSFLDLTFFSADDVNMTYELFGLNLPSNDDVNNSAIEVTNPTSEYSDLIFQFTQLPPDVGTYIDTWANFRTHYNALDPIIEDNDNAFVIANKIRNYLQTQFSFPFTPDDYQSAPEGQDSVDWFCEQGKGIWSDFASAFCVFTRAFGVASRFVDGYRTRAFDLISQTFDVEEIYDSQEGQNAILIKLKNLYNWAEIYVPTDIYGNGMWVQM
;
A
#
# COMPACT_ATOMS: atom_id res chain seq x y z
N MET A 1 -49.82 51.86 12.32
CA MET A 1 -49.47 50.75 11.42
C MET A 1 -48.24 50.04 11.98
N SER A 2 -48.44 49.30 13.07
CA SER A 2 -47.40 48.57 13.81
C SER A 2 -48.14 47.49 14.58
N GLU A 3 -48.46 46.38 13.92
CA GLU A 3 -49.06 45.19 14.59
C GLU A 3 -49.21 43.96 13.68
N LEU A 4 -48.52 43.90 12.54
CA LEU A 4 -48.65 42.77 11.61
C LEU A 4 -47.27 42.36 11.09
N ARG A 5 -46.47 41.71 11.96
CA ARG A 5 -45.37 40.80 11.56
C ARG A 5 -44.62 40.07 12.69
N GLU A 6 -45.23 39.86 13.86
CA GLU A 6 -44.65 38.99 14.91
C GLU A 6 -45.40 37.65 15.12
N GLU A 7 -46.54 37.42 14.46
CA GLU A 7 -47.34 36.20 14.69
C GLU A 7 -47.00 34.97 13.82
N LEU A 8 -46.02 35.06 12.91
CA LEU A 8 -45.69 33.94 12.00
C LEU A 8 -44.51 33.06 12.42
N LEU A 9 -43.87 33.30 13.58
CA LEU A 9 -42.68 32.55 14.03
C LEU A 9 -42.79 31.91 15.43
N ALA A 10 -44.00 31.75 15.96
CA ALA A 10 -44.21 31.01 17.21
C ALA A 10 -45.30 29.94 17.07
N THR A 11 -45.09 28.96 16.20
CA THR A 11 -45.79 27.67 16.30
C THR A 11 -45.30 26.94 17.55
N LYS A 12 -45.83 27.34 18.70
CA LYS A 12 -45.74 26.57 19.95
C LYS A 12 -46.14 25.13 19.66
N ILE A 13 -45.17 24.23 19.71
CA ILE A 13 -45.43 22.80 19.73
C ILE A 13 -46.17 22.53 21.05
N ASP A 14 -47.49 22.41 20.99
CA ASP A 14 -48.30 22.06 22.16
C ASP A 14 -47.91 20.66 22.65
N LYS A 15 -47.86 20.45 23.97
CA LYS A 15 -47.49 19.16 24.60
C LYS A 15 -48.27 17.99 24.03
N LYS A 16 -49.52 18.22 23.62
CA LYS A 16 -50.37 17.22 22.95
C LYS A 16 -49.80 16.72 21.62
N ARG A 17 -49.10 17.57 20.86
CA ARG A 17 -48.50 17.23 19.56
C ARG A 17 -47.21 16.41 19.75
N ILE A 18 -46.40 16.73 20.75
CA ILE A 18 -45.22 15.94 21.13
C ILE A 18 -45.65 14.54 21.59
N ILE A 19 -46.67 14.45 22.44
CA ILE A 19 -47.22 13.17 22.89
C ILE A 19 -47.75 12.36 21.70
N GLY A 20 -48.40 13.00 20.73
CA GLY A 20 -48.86 12.36 19.50
C GLY A 20 -47.70 11.79 18.66
N ILE A 21 -46.62 12.54 18.48
CA ILE A 21 -45.44 12.09 17.73
C ILE A 21 -44.75 10.92 18.43
N VAL A 22 -44.58 10.99 19.76
CA VAL A 22 -43.97 9.92 20.55
C VAL A 22 -44.83 8.65 20.49
N LEU A 23 -46.16 8.77 20.58
CA LEU A 23 -47.06 7.62 20.44
C LEU A 23 -46.97 6.96 19.07
N VAL A 24 -46.88 7.74 17.99
CA VAL A 24 -46.71 7.21 16.63
C VAL A 24 -45.35 6.53 16.47
N ALA A 25 -44.27 7.11 17.00
CA ALA A 25 -42.94 6.50 16.96
C ALA A 25 -42.91 5.16 17.74
N VAL A 26 -43.49 5.11 18.94
CA VAL A 26 -43.59 3.87 19.75
C VAL A 26 -44.43 2.82 19.03
N LEU A 27 -45.52 3.22 18.37
CA LEU A 27 -46.35 2.31 17.58
C LEU A 27 -45.55 1.72 16.40
N LEU A 28 -44.81 2.56 15.65
CA LEU A 28 -43.99 2.12 14.52
C LEU A 28 -42.86 1.17 14.94
N ILE A 29 -42.17 1.47 16.05
CA ILE A 29 -41.13 0.59 16.61
C ILE A 29 -41.74 -0.74 17.06
N SER A 30 -42.93 -0.72 17.65
CA SER A 30 -43.64 -1.94 18.08
C SER A 30 -44.07 -2.79 16.88
N VAL A 31 -44.56 -2.17 15.81
CA VAL A 31 -44.94 -2.86 14.57
C VAL A 31 -43.71 -3.45 13.88
N PHE A 32 -42.59 -2.74 13.85
CA PHE A 32 -41.32 -3.23 13.31
C PHE A 32 -40.75 -4.40 14.15
N SER A 33 -40.77 -4.27 15.47
CA SER A 33 -40.31 -5.35 16.36
C SER A 33 -41.19 -6.60 16.22
N PHE A 34 -42.50 -6.41 16.08
CA PHE A 34 -43.44 -7.49 15.85
C PHE A 34 -43.27 -8.12 14.47
N SER A 35 -42.98 -7.35 13.42
CA SER A 35 -42.72 -7.90 12.09
C SER A 35 -41.44 -8.74 12.08
N VAL A 36 -40.35 -8.29 12.71
CA VAL A 36 -39.11 -9.08 12.83
C VAL A 36 -39.36 -10.41 13.56
N VAL A 37 -40.12 -10.38 14.65
CA VAL A 37 -40.49 -11.61 15.39
C VAL A 37 -41.42 -12.51 14.57
N PHE A 38 -42.39 -11.94 13.86
CA PHE A 38 -43.35 -12.69 13.04
C PHE A 38 -42.67 -13.33 11.81
N PHE A 39 -41.75 -12.62 11.15
CA PHE A 39 -40.92 -13.18 10.08
C PHE A 39 -39.96 -14.25 10.63
N GLY A 40 -39.35 -14.03 11.80
CA GLY A 40 -38.54 -15.05 12.47
C GLY A 40 -39.31 -16.31 12.87
N PHE A 41 -40.61 -16.17 13.18
CA PHE A 41 -41.52 -17.28 13.47
C PHE A 41 -42.01 -18.02 12.21
N LEU A 42 -42.31 -17.31 11.12
CA LEU A 42 -42.78 -17.89 9.86
C LEU A 42 -41.67 -18.58 9.06
N PHE A 43 -40.46 -18.00 9.06
CA PHE A 43 -39.34 -18.45 8.24
C PHE A 43 -38.23 -19.15 9.03
N GLY A 44 -38.37 -19.23 10.36
CA GLY A 44 -37.42 -19.89 11.25
C GLY A 44 -36.11 -19.12 11.39
N SER A 45 -35.89 -18.45 12.52
CA SER A 45 -34.56 -17.98 12.90
C SER A 45 -33.70 -19.17 13.36
N GLN A 46 -33.02 -19.88 12.46
CA GLN A 46 -32.06 -20.91 12.88
C GLN A 46 -30.86 -20.98 11.93
N ARG A 47 -29.75 -20.37 12.35
CA ARG A 47 -28.47 -21.10 12.29
C ARG A 47 -28.69 -22.32 13.20
N PRO A 48 -28.73 -23.56 12.68
CA PRO A 48 -28.93 -24.71 13.54
C PRO A 48 -27.76 -24.79 14.53
N VAL A 49 -28.08 -25.08 15.79
CA VAL A 49 -27.06 -25.44 16.79
C VAL A 49 -26.24 -26.59 16.18
N PRO A 50 -24.89 -26.56 16.22
CA PRO A 50 -24.08 -27.57 15.56
C PRO A 50 -24.54 -28.97 15.96
N SER A 51 -24.93 -29.79 14.97
CA SER A 51 -25.39 -31.13 15.26
C SER A 51 -24.24 -31.90 15.91
N LYS A 52 -24.47 -32.50 17.08
CA LYS A 52 -23.49 -33.36 17.74
C LYS A 52 -23.20 -34.66 16.95
N GLU A 53 -23.88 -34.87 15.83
CA GLU A 53 -23.71 -36.05 14.98
C GLU A 53 -22.62 -35.89 13.91
N LYS A 54 -22.13 -34.67 13.65
CA LYS A 54 -21.01 -34.44 12.71
C LYS A 54 -19.62 -34.37 13.35
N ALA A 55 -19.48 -34.67 14.63
CA ALA A 55 -18.16 -34.76 15.29
C ALA A 55 -17.29 -35.92 14.80
N LYS A 56 -17.80 -36.77 13.88
CA LYS A 56 -17.13 -37.93 13.30
C LYS A 56 -17.21 -38.00 11.77
N THR A 57 -17.70 -36.95 11.11
CA THR A 57 -17.55 -36.86 9.64
C THR A 57 -16.15 -36.33 9.36
N ASP A 58 -15.42 -37.00 8.47
CA ASP A 58 -14.13 -36.49 8.00
C ASP A 58 -14.32 -35.07 7.46
N TYR A 59 -13.35 -34.22 7.75
CA TYR A 59 -13.32 -32.85 7.27
C TYR A 59 -13.26 -32.91 5.74
N GLU A 60 -14.36 -32.58 5.05
CA GLU A 60 -14.26 -32.26 3.63
C GLU A 60 -13.56 -30.91 3.57
N SER A 61 -12.28 -30.94 3.18
CA SER A 61 -11.56 -29.77 2.74
C SER A 61 -12.46 -29.02 1.76
N VAL A 62 -12.75 -27.75 2.03
CA VAL A 62 -13.16 -26.86 0.96
C VAL A 62 -12.05 -26.97 -0.07
N GLU A 63 -12.33 -27.54 -1.24
CA GLU A 63 -11.42 -27.42 -2.36
C GLU A 63 -11.31 -25.93 -2.61
N LEU A 64 -10.17 -25.34 -2.22
CA LEU A 64 -9.71 -24.09 -2.78
C LEU A 64 -9.57 -24.39 -4.26
N VAL A 65 -10.59 -24.02 -5.04
CA VAL A 65 -10.54 -24.13 -6.48
C VAL A 65 -9.54 -23.08 -6.93
N ILE A 66 -8.31 -23.53 -7.14
CA ILE A 66 -7.26 -22.77 -7.81
C ILE A 66 -7.80 -22.51 -9.22
N PRO A 67 -7.95 -21.25 -9.66
CA PRO A 67 -8.32 -20.99 -11.04
C PRO A 67 -7.31 -21.66 -11.98
N PRO A 68 -7.76 -22.21 -13.12
CA PRO A 68 -6.85 -22.82 -14.07
C PRO A 68 -5.81 -21.80 -14.54
N PHE A 69 -4.53 -22.15 -14.40
CA PHE A 69 -3.41 -21.44 -14.99
C PHE A 69 -3.28 -21.83 -16.47
N PRO A 70 -3.12 -20.89 -17.44
CA PRO A 70 -2.97 -19.43 -17.33
C PRO A 70 -4.30 -18.65 -17.22
N PHE A 71 -4.22 -17.43 -16.67
CA PHE A 71 -5.37 -16.55 -16.34
C PHE A 71 -5.55 -15.45 -17.41
N ASN A 72 -6.68 -15.44 -18.11
CA ASN A 72 -7.09 -14.37 -19.02
C ASN A 72 -7.73 -13.22 -18.22
N TRP A 73 -6.89 -12.33 -17.69
CA TRP A 73 -7.23 -11.27 -16.74
C TRP A 73 -8.59 -10.57 -16.94
N PHE A 74 -8.95 -10.13 -18.14
CA PHE A 74 -10.23 -9.43 -18.35
C PHE A 74 -11.45 -10.36 -18.29
N GLU A 75 -11.37 -11.56 -18.89
CA GLU A 75 -12.48 -12.51 -18.90
C GLU A 75 -12.60 -13.23 -17.55
N ASP A 76 -11.48 -13.50 -16.88
CA ASP A 76 -11.43 -14.30 -15.67
C ASP A 76 -11.69 -13.47 -14.40
N ILE A 77 -11.34 -12.18 -14.36
CA ILE A 77 -11.78 -11.26 -13.26
C ILE A 77 -13.29 -11.10 -13.26
N MET A 78 -13.90 -11.03 -14.45
CA MET A 78 -15.37 -10.97 -14.61
C MET A 78 -16.05 -12.29 -14.20
N GLU A 79 -15.33 -13.41 -14.20
CA GLU A 79 -15.80 -14.71 -13.71
C GLU A 79 -15.57 -14.89 -12.20
N PHE A 80 -14.55 -14.23 -11.63
CA PHE A 80 -14.18 -14.33 -10.21
C PHE A 80 -15.01 -13.42 -9.30
N LEU A 81 -15.42 -12.25 -9.80
CA LEU A 81 -16.26 -11.32 -9.05
C LEU A 81 -17.73 -11.72 -9.15
N SER A 82 -18.41 -11.83 -8.01
CA SER A 82 -19.87 -11.94 -8.04
C SER A 82 -20.48 -10.69 -8.69
N PRO A 83 -21.65 -10.78 -9.36
CA PRO A 83 -22.31 -9.62 -9.94
C PRO A 83 -22.52 -8.46 -8.94
N GLU A 84 -22.69 -8.79 -7.66
CA GLU A 84 -22.76 -7.82 -6.56
C GLU A 84 -21.40 -7.17 -6.27
N GLN A 85 -20.32 -7.94 -6.18
CA GLN A 85 -18.96 -7.42 -5.95
C GLN A 85 -18.47 -6.55 -7.10
N LEU A 86 -18.78 -6.95 -8.34
CA LEU A 86 -18.47 -6.15 -9.52
C LEU A 86 -19.28 -4.85 -9.52
N SER A 87 -20.55 -4.89 -9.12
CA SER A 87 -21.38 -3.69 -9.02
C SER A 87 -20.89 -2.72 -7.94
N GLU A 88 -20.42 -3.24 -6.80
CA GLU A 88 -19.85 -2.45 -5.70
C GLU A 88 -18.50 -1.85 -6.07
N LEU A 89 -17.65 -2.62 -6.75
CA LEU A 89 -16.39 -2.16 -7.30
C LEU A 89 -16.64 -1.01 -8.30
N LEU A 90 -17.48 -1.23 -9.31
CA LEU A 90 -17.81 -0.25 -10.35
C LEU A 90 -18.61 0.98 -9.87
N GLU A 91 -19.11 0.97 -8.61
CA GLU A 91 -19.69 2.15 -7.97
C GLU A 91 -18.61 3.11 -7.45
N HIS A 92 -17.41 2.59 -7.16
CA HIS A 92 -16.32 3.34 -6.52
C HIS A 92 -15.06 3.50 -7.39
N ILE A 93 -14.88 2.65 -8.41
CA ILE A 93 -13.82 2.79 -9.42
C ILE A 93 -14.45 2.83 -10.81
N SER A 94 -13.96 3.71 -11.69
CA SER A 94 -14.38 3.65 -13.08
C SER A 94 -13.81 2.37 -13.73
N PRO A 95 -14.55 1.72 -14.65
CA PRO A 95 -14.02 0.60 -15.42
C PRO A 95 -12.69 0.94 -16.10
N GLU A 96 -12.51 2.20 -16.52
CA GLU A 96 -11.30 2.70 -17.16
C GLU A 96 -10.11 2.75 -16.20
N ASP A 97 -10.29 3.24 -14.96
CA ASP A 97 -9.22 3.29 -13.95
C ASP A 97 -8.83 1.89 -13.48
N LEU A 98 -9.81 1.00 -13.30
CA LEU A 98 -9.54 -0.40 -12.98
C LEU A 98 -8.74 -1.08 -14.10
N ALA A 99 -9.13 -0.84 -15.35
CA ALA A 99 -8.41 -1.38 -16.49
C ALA A 99 -6.99 -0.82 -16.55
N ALA A 100 -6.77 0.47 -16.28
CA ALA A 100 -5.44 1.07 -16.26
C ALA A 100 -4.53 0.45 -15.18
N ILE A 101 -5.05 0.28 -13.95
CA ILE A 101 -4.32 -0.39 -12.85
C ILE A 101 -3.96 -1.82 -13.24
N LEU A 102 -4.92 -2.57 -13.81
CA LEU A 102 -4.69 -3.97 -14.19
C LEU A 102 -3.73 -4.09 -15.38
N ASP A 103 -3.83 -3.21 -16.37
CA ASP A 103 -2.95 -3.17 -17.55
C ASP A 103 -1.50 -2.92 -17.11
N GLN A 104 -1.28 -1.91 -16.26
CA GLN A 104 0.06 -1.58 -15.74
C GLN A 104 0.66 -2.67 -14.84
N ILE A 105 -0.17 -3.43 -14.11
CA ILE A 105 0.30 -4.56 -13.29
C ILE A 105 0.58 -5.80 -14.17
N SER A 106 -0.16 -5.98 -15.27
CA SER A 106 -0.15 -7.18 -16.12
C SER A 106 0.88 -7.13 -17.25
N ASP A 107 1.08 -5.97 -17.86
CA ASP A 107 2.03 -5.79 -18.97
C ASP A 107 3.50 -5.76 -18.50
N GLY A 108 3.71 -5.56 -17.19
CA GLY A 108 5.01 -5.41 -16.57
C GLY A 108 5.73 -4.11 -16.93
N VAL A 109 5.21 -3.29 -17.84
CA VAL A 109 5.82 -2.04 -18.31
C VAL A 109 5.35 -0.89 -17.42
N VAL A 110 5.87 -0.89 -16.20
CA VAL A 110 5.56 0.16 -15.22
C VAL A 110 6.54 1.32 -15.40
N GLU A 111 6.09 2.37 -16.09
CA GLU A 111 6.67 3.71 -15.93
C GLU A 111 5.66 4.58 -15.15
N ASN A 112 6.07 5.06 -13.96
CA ASN A 112 5.32 6.05 -13.17
C ASN A 112 3.96 5.55 -12.64
N PHE A 113 3.95 4.38 -11.99
CA PHE A 113 2.74 3.85 -11.33
C PHE A 113 2.63 4.46 -9.94
N ASP A 114 2.12 5.69 -9.89
CA ASP A 114 1.77 6.34 -8.62
C ASP A 114 0.40 5.85 -8.16
N LEU A 115 0.40 5.00 -7.14
CA LEU A 115 -0.83 4.47 -6.57
C LEU A 115 -1.58 5.49 -5.71
N SER A 116 -0.95 6.63 -5.40
CA SER A 116 -1.63 7.76 -4.79
C SER A 116 -2.63 8.44 -5.72
N ASP A 117 -2.58 8.16 -7.04
CA ASP A 117 -3.59 8.59 -8.01
C ASP A 117 -4.91 7.80 -7.90
N PHE A 118 -4.88 6.63 -7.27
CA PHE A 118 -6.03 5.72 -7.17
C PHE A 118 -6.45 5.37 -5.74
N PRO A 119 -6.61 6.33 -4.82
CA PRO A 119 -6.78 5.99 -3.41
C PRO A 119 -8.18 5.41 -3.11
N THR A 120 -9.22 5.86 -3.83
CA THR A 120 -10.55 5.24 -3.77
C THR A 120 -10.53 3.82 -4.33
N ALA A 121 -9.75 3.57 -5.39
CA ALA A 121 -9.54 2.23 -5.94
C ALA A 121 -8.85 1.32 -4.92
N LEU A 122 -7.85 1.83 -4.20
CA LEU A 122 -7.12 1.08 -3.18
C LEU A 122 -8.07 0.62 -2.06
N LEU A 123 -8.94 1.50 -1.58
CA LEU A 123 -9.93 1.14 -0.56
C LEU A 123 -10.98 0.15 -1.11
N ALA A 124 -11.39 0.29 -2.37
CA ALA A 124 -12.27 -0.66 -3.03
C ALA A 124 -11.59 -2.03 -3.24
N LEU A 125 -10.31 -2.07 -3.60
CA LEU A 125 -9.51 -3.30 -3.70
C LEU A 125 -9.39 -3.99 -2.34
N LEU A 126 -9.18 -3.24 -1.26
CA LEU A 126 -9.16 -3.77 0.10
C LEU A 126 -10.52 -4.34 0.54
N ALA A 127 -11.62 -3.79 0.04
CA ALA A 127 -12.99 -4.15 0.43
C ALA A 127 -13.66 -5.20 -0.48
N ALA A 128 -13.22 -5.34 -1.73
CA ALA A 128 -13.86 -6.14 -2.76
C ALA A 128 -13.02 -7.36 -3.17
N GLY A 129 -13.65 -8.32 -3.87
CA GLY A 129 -12.98 -9.53 -4.36
C GLY A 129 -11.81 -9.27 -5.32
N ALA A 130 -11.70 -8.07 -5.90
CA ALA A 130 -10.59 -7.70 -6.77
C ALA A 130 -9.24 -7.62 -6.01
N GLY A 131 -9.27 -7.38 -4.69
CA GLY A 131 -8.08 -7.48 -3.84
C GLY A 131 -7.49 -8.89 -3.75
N GLU A 132 -8.26 -9.92 -4.12
CA GLU A 132 -7.81 -11.32 -4.09
C GLU A 132 -6.97 -11.72 -5.31
N ILE A 133 -6.84 -10.84 -6.31
CA ILE A 133 -6.01 -11.06 -7.50
C ILE A 133 -4.55 -11.17 -7.07
N GLU A 134 -3.91 -12.27 -7.47
CA GLU A 134 -2.50 -12.56 -7.22
C GLU A 134 -1.60 -11.70 -8.10
N VAL A 135 -0.50 -11.20 -7.54
CA VAL A 135 0.54 -10.44 -8.25
C VAL A 135 1.81 -11.28 -8.35
N PHE A 136 2.27 -11.86 -7.23
CA PHE A 136 3.41 -12.76 -7.22
C PHE A 136 3.42 -13.68 -5.99
N ARG A 137 4.24 -14.73 -6.08
CA ARG A 137 4.50 -15.70 -5.00
C ARG A 137 5.94 -15.63 -4.53
N ILE A 138 6.11 -15.90 -3.25
CA ILE A 138 7.42 -16.01 -2.61
C ILE A 138 7.60 -17.43 -2.09
N TYR A 139 8.73 -18.03 -2.43
CA TYR A 139 9.13 -19.38 -2.01
C TYR A 139 10.48 -19.34 -1.33
N ASN A 140 10.88 -20.49 -0.77
CA ASN A 140 12.15 -20.69 -0.09
C ASN A 140 12.32 -19.68 1.05
N TYR A 141 11.31 -19.56 1.91
CA TYR A 141 11.42 -18.83 3.17
C TYR A 141 11.61 -19.80 4.36
N LEU A 142 12.41 -19.41 5.35
CA LEU A 142 12.80 -20.25 6.49
C LEU A 142 11.70 -20.26 7.56
N ASP A 143 11.22 -19.07 7.93
CA ASP A 143 10.19 -18.86 8.93
C ASP A 143 9.19 -17.80 8.45
N LEU A 144 7.91 -18.17 8.46
CA LEU A 144 6.81 -17.26 8.16
C LEU A 144 6.86 -16.02 9.05
N ASN A 145 7.25 -16.14 10.32
CA ASN A 145 7.31 -15.01 11.25
C ASN A 145 8.36 -13.97 10.82
N GLU A 146 9.52 -14.43 10.32
CA GLU A 146 10.60 -13.56 9.85
C GLU A 146 10.22 -12.86 8.54
N MET A 147 9.50 -13.55 7.64
CA MET A 147 8.99 -12.97 6.39
C MET A 147 7.77 -12.08 6.56
N SER A 148 7.04 -12.23 7.66
CA SER A 148 5.68 -11.72 7.77
C SER A 148 5.57 -10.19 7.70
N ASP A 149 6.65 -9.43 7.86
CA ASP A 149 6.59 -7.96 7.75
C ASP A 149 7.56 -7.38 6.71
N VAL A 150 7.95 -8.18 5.73
CA VAL A 150 8.81 -7.74 4.63
C VAL A 150 8.04 -6.84 3.67
N LEU A 151 8.66 -5.72 3.30
CA LEU A 151 8.20 -4.78 2.27
C LEU A 151 8.93 -5.04 0.95
N TRP A 152 8.16 -5.13 -0.13
CA TRP A 152 8.59 -5.39 -1.49
C TRP A 152 8.48 -4.12 -2.31
N LYS A 153 9.61 -3.45 -2.50
CA LYS A 153 9.69 -2.20 -3.25
C LYS A 153 9.49 -2.44 -4.74
N TYR A 154 8.59 -1.65 -5.31
CA TYR A 154 8.47 -1.45 -6.75
C TYR A 154 9.16 -0.13 -7.11
N GLU A 155 8.54 0.99 -6.80
CA GLU A 155 8.98 2.32 -7.27
C GLU A 155 9.23 3.29 -6.11
N CYS A 156 10.03 4.31 -6.37
CA CYS A 156 10.38 5.32 -5.39
C CYS A 156 10.39 6.72 -6.03
N PHE A 157 9.86 7.69 -5.29
CA PHE A 157 9.56 9.02 -5.79
C PHE A 157 10.19 10.11 -4.92
N ASP A 158 10.81 11.08 -5.56
CA ASP A 158 11.59 12.14 -4.91
C ASP A 158 10.96 13.53 -5.04
N ASN A 159 10.03 13.74 -5.97
CA ASN A 159 9.43 15.04 -6.20
C ASN A 159 7.93 15.04 -5.87
N TYR A 160 7.50 16.03 -5.09
CA TYR A 160 6.10 16.25 -4.74
C TYR A 160 5.64 17.58 -5.32
N ASP A 161 4.51 17.57 -6.02
CA ASP A 161 4.01 18.75 -6.76
C ASP A 161 2.72 19.34 -6.20
N SER A 162 2.27 18.88 -5.01
CA SER A 162 0.98 19.12 -4.32
C SER A 162 -0.15 18.18 -4.69
N ASN A 163 -0.06 17.48 -5.82
CA ASN A 163 -1.09 16.53 -6.25
C ASN A 163 -0.55 15.10 -6.30
N GLU A 164 0.59 14.91 -6.95
CA GLU A 164 1.17 13.60 -7.27
C GLU A 164 2.65 13.50 -6.82
N TRP A 165 3.14 12.26 -6.80
CA TRP A 165 4.54 11.94 -6.63
C TRP A 165 5.16 11.57 -7.98
N THR A 166 6.30 12.17 -8.28
CA THR A 166 7.06 11.90 -9.52
C THR A 166 8.48 11.47 -9.21
N SER A 167 8.99 10.55 -10.02
CA SER A 167 10.36 10.05 -9.91
C SER A 167 11.26 10.73 -10.95
N SER A 168 12.36 11.32 -10.49
CA SER A 168 13.45 11.81 -11.34
C SER A 168 14.57 10.78 -11.50
N ALA A 169 14.34 9.54 -11.05
CA ALA A 169 15.33 8.50 -11.00
C ALA A 169 15.85 8.13 -12.40
N PHE A 170 17.16 7.90 -12.51
CA PHE A 170 17.76 7.44 -13.76
C PHE A 170 18.24 6.00 -13.61
N GLN A 171 17.92 5.18 -14.60
CA GLN A 171 18.28 3.77 -14.62
C GLN A 171 19.71 3.57 -15.15
N THR A 172 20.41 2.60 -14.57
CA THR A 172 21.74 2.17 -15.00
C THR A 172 21.82 0.66 -15.05
N ILE A 173 22.65 0.14 -15.95
CA ILE A 173 22.91 -1.30 -16.03
C ILE A 173 23.62 -1.75 -14.76
N TYR A 174 23.07 -2.77 -14.13
CA TYR A 174 23.57 -3.34 -12.88
C TYR A 174 23.89 -4.83 -13.08
N PRO A 175 25.02 -5.34 -12.54
CA PRO A 175 25.36 -6.74 -12.69
C PRO A 175 24.44 -7.64 -11.86
N LEU A 176 24.08 -8.80 -12.41
CA LEU A 176 23.50 -9.90 -11.64
C LEU A 176 24.53 -10.44 -10.63
N TYR A 177 24.05 -10.94 -9.50
CA TYR A 177 24.88 -11.41 -8.40
C TYR A 177 25.31 -12.87 -8.57
N SER A 178 26.58 -13.18 -8.33
CA SER A 178 27.10 -14.53 -8.55
C SER A 178 26.59 -15.53 -7.50
N PRO A 179 26.07 -16.70 -7.91
CA PRO A 179 25.76 -17.78 -6.99
C PRO A 179 26.93 -18.21 -6.11
N LEU A 180 28.16 -18.22 -6.68
CA LEU A 180 29.35 -18.61 -5.92
C LEU A 180 29.61 -17.62 -4.77
N ASP A 181 29.54 -16.32 -5.06
CA ASP A 181 29.75 -15.28 -4.04
C ASP A 181 28.66 -15.33 -2.96
N TYR A 182 27.42 -15.66 -3.31
CA TYR A 182 26.37 -15.85 -2.30
C TYR A 182 26.72 -16.98 -1.32
N TYR A 183 27.08 -18.16 -1.84
CA TYR A 183 27.41 -19.31 -1.00
C TYR A 183 28.71 -19.12 -0.19
N ASP A 184 29.64 -18.31 -0.67
CA ASP A 184 30.91 -18.05 0.03
C ASP A 184 30.78 -16.98 1.14
N TYR A 185 29.92 -15.97 0.96
CA TYR A 185 29.88 -14.79 1.86
C TYR A 185 28.59 -14.64 2.68
N TYR A 186 27.46 -15.15 2.19
CA TYR A 186 26.16 -14.88 2.79
C TYR A 186 25.44 -16.15 3.24
N TYR A 187 25.63 -17.28 2.59
CA TYR A 187 24.88 -18.48 2.97
C TYR A 187 25.14 -18.89 4.44
N PRO A 188 24.09 -19.22 5.23
CA PRO A 188 22.67 -19.30 4.87
C PRO A 188 21.83 -18.05 5.19
N ASP A 189 22.45 -16.95 5.64
CA ASP A 189 21.79 -15.74 6.14
C ASP A 189 22.47 -14.47 5.57
N PRO A 190 21.78 -13.68 4.72
CA PRO A 190 20.34 -13.72 4.45
C PRO A 190 19.89 -14.87 3.55
N GLU A 191 18.61 -15.21 3.71
CA GLU A 191 17.97 -16.27 2.93
C GLU A 191 17.85 -15.92 1.44
N LEU A 192 17.99 -16.94 0.59
CA LEU A 192 17.79 -16.84 -0.84
C LEU A 192 16.33 -17.16 -1.21
N LEU A 193 15.55 -16.11 -1.45
CA LEU A 193 14.14 -16.20 -1.80
C LEU A 193 13.97 -16.45 -3.29
N LYS A 194 12.98 -17.26 -3.66
CA LYS A 194 12.52 -17.40 -5.06
C LYS A 194 11.21 -16.65 -5.22
N VAL A 195 11.14 -15.76 -6.20
CA VAL A 195 9.92 -15.06 -6.60
C VAL A 195 9.40 -15.67 -7.89
N LYS A 196 8.08 -15.82 -7.99
CA LYS A 196 7.36 -16.20 -9.21
C LYS A 196 6.30 -15.17 -9.48
N MET A 197 6.28 -14.63 -10.68
CA MET A 197 5.27 -13.66 -11.12
C MET A 197 4.75 -14.05 -12.51
N GLU A 198 3.49 -13.76 -12.74
CA GLU A 198 2.88 -13.88 -14.06
C GLU A 198 3.23 -12.65 -14.90
N LEU A 199 3.40 -12.88 -16.21
CA LEU A 199 3.62 -11.81 -17.18
C LEU A 199 2.81 -12.10 -18.44
N SER A 200 2.29 -11.03 -19.03
CA SER A 200 1.73 -11.01 -20.39
C SER A 200 2.66 -10.22 -21.32
N PRO A 201 3.82 -10.79 -21.73
CA PRO A 201 4.84 -10.03 -22.45
C PRO A 201 4.44 -9.74 -23.90
N GLU A 202 5.02 -8.68 -24.47
CA GLU A 202 5.02 -8.48 -25.92
C GLU A 202 6.16 -9.26 -26.60
N ILE A 203 6.01 -9.57 -27.88
CA ILE A 203 7.11 -10.14 -28.68
C ILE A 203 8.21 -9.10 -28.84
N GLY A 204 9.42 -9.42 -28.38
CA GLY A 204 10.56 -8.51 -28.41
C GLY A 204 10.96 -8.06 -27.02
N SER A 205 11.49 -6.84 -26.92
CA SER A 205 12.06 -6.31 -25.68
C SER A 205 10.98 -5.69 -24.81
N ASN A 206 10.94 -6.12 -23.55
CA ASN A 206 10.04 -5.64 -22.51
C ASN A 206 10.93 -5.16 -21.36
N SER A 207 10.71 -3.93 -20.90
CA SER A 207 11.34 -3.40 -19.69
C SER A 207 10.31 -3.49 -18.58
N MET A 208 10.66 -4.12 -17.47
CA MET A 208 9.71 -4.32 -16.39
C MET A 208 10.28 -4.07 -15.01
N ILE A 209 9.47 -3.49 -14.13
CA ILE A 209 9.80 -3.37 -12.71
C ILE A 209 9.59 -4.70 -12.02
N ILE A 210 10.46 -5.03 -11.05
CA ILE A 210 10.32 -6.25 -10.26
C ILE A 210 10.27 -5.96 -8.76
N PRO A 211 9.45 -6.72 -7.99
CA PRO A 211 9.45 -6.63 -6.54
C PRO A 211 10.84 -6.85 -5.98
N SER A 212 11.31 -5.95 -5.12
CA SER A 212 12.68 -6.04 -4.63
C SER A 212 12.81 -5.67 -3.16
N LEU A 213 13.81 -6.26 -2.50
CA LEU A 213 14.07 -6.04 -1.09
C LEU A 213 14.88 -4.77 -0.86
N PHE A 214 14.52 -4.03 0.19
CA PHE A 214 15.26 -2.89 0.70
C PHE A 214 16.45 -3.35 1.57
N PRO A 215 17.57 -2.59 1.66
CA PRO A 215 17.89 -1.35 0.94
C PRO A 215 18.51 -1.56 -0.44
N ILE A 216 19.14 -2.72 -0.65
CA ILE A 216 19.79 -3.10 -1.89
C ILE A 216 19.45 -4.56 -2.17
N PRO A 217 18.64 -4.85 -3.20
CA PRO A 217 18.31 -6.22 -3.58
C PRO A 217 19.45 -6.85 -4.39
N PHE A 218 19.79 -8.11 -4.13
CA PHE A 218 20.77 -8.85 -4.92
C PHE A 218 20.05 -9.95 -5.73
N ILE A 219 19.94 -9.76 -7.03
CA ILE A 219 19.25 -10.70 -7.94
C ILE A 219 20.28 -11.64 -8.56
N MET A 220 20.00 -12.94 -8.50
CA MET A 220 20.99 -13.97 -8.81
C MET A 220 21.15 -14.20 -10.32
N GLU A 221 22.41 -14.32 -10.76
CA GLU A 221 22.75 -14.74 -12.12
C GLU A 221 22.21 -16.16 -12.39
N GLY A 222 21.58 -16.34 -13.56
CA GLY A 222 21.04 -17.64 -13.99
C GLY A 222 19.76 -18.07 -13.28
N SER A 223 19.20 -17.25 -12.38
CA SER A 223 17.94 -17.55 -11.69
C SER A 223 16.69 -17.11 -12.47
N ILE A 224 16.84 -16.13 -13.39
CA ILE A 224 15.73 -15.60 -14.18
C ILE A 224 15.30 -16.63 -15.23
N ASN A 225 14.06 -17.11 -15.16
CA ASN A 225 13.55 -18.18 -16.02
C ASN A 225 12.10 -17.96 -16.44
N ALA A 226 11.83 -18.09 -17.75
CA ALA A 226 10.52 -18.21 -18.36
C ALA A 226 10.64 -19.01 -19.68
N TYR A 227 9.59 -19.72 -20.12
CA TYR A 227 9.71 -20.73 -21.18
C TYR A 227 9.98 -20.18 -22.59
N ASN A 228 9.64 -18.91 -22.86
CA ASN A 228 9.78 -18.23 -24.15
C ASN A 228 10.78 -17.05 -24.09
N LEU A 229 11.63 -17.01 -23.05
CA LEU A 229 12.63 -15.98 -22.83
C LEU A 229 13.92 -16.21 -23.65
N ASP A 230 14.47 -15.14 -24.23
CA ASP A 230 15.81 -15.09 -24.81
C ASP A 230 16.85 -14.85 -23.70
N TYR A 231 17.40 -15.93 -23.17
CA TYR A 231 18.36 -15.91 -22.06
C TYR A 231 19.65 -15.15 -22.36
N ASP A 232 19.98 -14.92 -23.64
CA ASP A 232 21.17 -14.15 -24.03
C ASP A 232 20.93 -12.62 -23.94
N LYS A 233 19.69 -12.18 -23.67
CA LYS A 233 19.28 -10.76 -23.63
C LYS A 233 18.53 -10.41 -22.34
N ILE A 234 19.09 -10.81 -21.21
CA ILE A 234 18.62 -10.40 -19.89
C ILE A 234 19.52 -9.29 -19.38
N THR A 235 18.95 -8.12 -19.08
CA THR A 235 19.67 -7.02 -18.46
C THR A 235 18.96 -6.60 -17.18
N LEU A 236 19.69 -6.58 -16.07
CA LEU A 236 19.24 -5.96 -14.83
C LEU A 236 19.58 -4.47 -14.88
N LEU A 237 18.58 -3.63 -14.66
CA LEU A 237 18.75 -2.20 -14.43
C LEU A 237 18.41 -1.87 -12.98
N LYS A 238 19.13 -0.90 -12.42
CA LYS A 238 18.76 -0.25 -11.16
C LYS A 238 18.76 1.24 -11.33
N ASP A 239 17.78 1.87 -10.73
CA ASP A 239 17.80 3.31 -10.61
C ASP A 239 18.69 3.78 -9.43
N ASN A 240 18.91 5.09 -9.34
CA ASN A 240 19.64 5.70 -8.23
C ASN A 240 18.88 5.66 -6.89
N PHE A 241 17.65 5.12 -6.86
CA PHE A 241 16.85 4.91 -5.65
C PHE A 241 16.81 3.45 -5.19
N ASN A 242 17.50 2.55 -5.93
CA ASN A 242 17.56 1.10 -5.77
C ASN A 242 16.28 0.33 -6.13
N SER A 243 15.37 0.91 -6.92
CA SER A 243 14.34 0.14 -7.60
C SER A 243 14.97 -0.71 -8.72
N SER A 244 14.44 -1.92 -8.91
CA SER A 244 15.01 -2.93 -9.80
C SER A 244 14.12 -3.16 -11.00
N PHE A 245 14.73 -3.19 -12.18
CA PHE A 245 14.05 -3.42 -13.45
C PHE A 245 14.77 -4.51 -14.25
N LEU A 246 14.02 -5.28 -15.03
CA LEU A 246 14.55 -6.27 -15.95
C LEU A 246 14.18 -5.89 -17.38
N ASP A 247 15.18 -5.73 -18.23
CA ASP A 247 14.99 -5.79 -19.68
C ASP A 247 15.06 -7.24 -20.12
N LEU A 248 13.92 -7.77 -20.56
CA LEU A 248 13.73 -9.14 -21.01
C LEU A 248 13.34 -9.16 -22.48
N THR A 249 13.78 -10.17 -23.23
CA THR A 249 13.36 -10.35 -24.62
C THR A 249 12.60 -11.66 -24.80
N PHE A 250 11.36 -11.60 -25.31
CA PHE A 250 10.48 -12.75 -25.46
C PHE A 250 10.27 -13.14 -26.94
N PHE A 251 10.13 -14.44 -27.19
CA PHE A 251 9.90 -15.00 -28.54
C PHE A 251 8.41 -15.15 -28.91
N SER A 252 7.51 -15.10 -27.93
CA SER A 252 6.05 -15.11 -28.12
C SER A 252 5.39 -14.15 -27.14
N ALA A 253 4.15 -13.76 -27.43
CA ALA A 253 3.30 -12.98 -26.52
C ALA A 253 2.38 -13.88 -25.69
N ASP A 254 2.77 -15.14 -25.52
CA ASP A 254 2.01 -16.07 -24.68
C ASP A 254 2.35 -15.78 -23.22
N ASP A 255 1.34 -15.82 -22.35
CA ASP A 255 1.52 -15.59 -20.92
C ASP A 255 2.54 -16.57 -20.31
N VAL A 256 3.36 -16.06 -19.40
CA VAL A 256 4.45 -16.81 -18.78
C VAL A 256 4.48 -16.65 -17.28
N ASN A 257 4.98 -17.69 -16.62
CA ASN A 257 5.42 -17.61 -15.24
C ASN A 257 6.91 -17.34 -15.23
N MET A 258 7.29 -16.12 -14.90
CA MET A 258 8.68 -15.74 -14.74
C MET A 258 9.10 -15.98 -13.29
N THR A 259 10.26 -16.59 -13.11
CA THR A 259 10.86 -16.81 -11.79
C THR A 259 12.22 -16.17 -11.73
N TYR A 260 12.62 -15.71 -10.54
CA TYR A 260 13.97 -15.26 -10.26
C TYR A 260 14.27 -15.44 -8.77
N GLU A 261 15.55 -15.45 -8.41
CA GLU A 261 16.00 -15.56 -7.03
C GLU A 261 16.68 -14.27 -6.59
N LEU A 262 16.42 -13.87 -5.34
CA LEU A 262 17.05 -12.71 -4.73
C LEU A 262 17.30 -12.89 -3.24
N PHE A 263 18.20 -12.08 -2.69
CA PHE A 263 18.33 -11.88 -1.25
C PHE A 263 18.51 -10.40 -0.92
N GLY A 264 18.19 -10.02 0.31
CA GLY A 264 18.35 -8.67 0.85
C GLY A 264 19.17 -8.71 2.13
N LEU A 265 19.89 -7.63 2.45
CA LEU A 265 20.66 -7.57 3.68
C LEU A 265 19.75 -7.35 4.89
N ASN A 266 20.17 -7.87 6.04
CA ASN A 266 19.50 -7.63 7.31
C ASN A 266 19.43 -6.12 7.62
N LEU A 267 18.23 -5.64 7.93
CA LEU A 267 18.00 -4.24 8.28
C LEU A 267 18.52 -3.95 9.69
N PRO A 268 19.13 -2.77 9.94
CA PRO A 268 19.48 -2.37 11.30
C PRO A 268 18.22 -2.21 12.15
N SER A 269 18.35 -2.42 13.46
CA SER A 269 17.25 -2.12 14.37
C SER A 269 17.05 -0.60 14.50
N ASN A 270 15.86 -0.19 14.93
CA ASN A 270 15.57 1.22 15.24
C ASN A 270 16.57 1.83 16.25
N ASP A 271 17.04 1.02 17.22
CA ASP A 271 18.04 1.46 18.18
C ASP A 271 19.41 1.66 17.52
N ASP A 272 19.80 0.79 16.59
CA ASP A 272 21.06 0.92 15.85
C ASP A 272 21.05 2.15 14.94
N VAL A 273 19.93 2.40 14.25
CA VAL A 273 19.74 3.62 13.44
C VAL A 273 19.83 4.86 14.32
N ASN A 274 19.10 4.91 15.43
CA ASN A 274 19.13 6.06 16.33
C ASN A 274 20.52 6.32 16.92
N ASN A 275 21.23 5.26 17.32
CA ASN A 275 22.56 5.38 17.91
C ASN A 275 23.65 5.75 16.89
N SER A 276 23.41 5.49 15.61
CA SER A 276 24.33 5.86 14.52
C SER A 276 24.02 7.22 13.89
N ALA A 277 22.83 7.78 14.14
CA ALA A 277 22.42 9.06 13.58
C ALA A 277 23.28 10.22 14.13
N ILE A 278 23.83 11.03 13.22
CA ILE A 278 24.73 12.15 13.54
C ILE A 278 24.26 13.43 12.86
N GLU A 279 24.42 14.56 13.54
CA GLU A 279 24.24 15.89 12.96
C GLU A 279 25.38 16.22 11.99
N VAL A 280 25.02 16.58 10.76
CA VAL A 280 25.99 16.91 9.72
C VAL A 280 26.52 18.32 9.94
N THR A 281 27.83 18.44 10.16
CA THR A 281 28.50 19.73 10.43
C THR A 281 29.50 20.12 9.35
N ASN A 282 29.83 19.22 8.42
CA ASN A 282 30.75 19.46 7.32
C ASN A 282 30.27 18.78 6.02
N PRO A 283 29.11 19.21 5.48
CA PRO A 283 28.43 18.51 4.40
C PRO A 283 29.28 18.43 3.11
N THR A 284 29.26 17.27 2.46
CA THR A 284 29.75 17.12 1.09
C THR A 284 28.78 17.76 0.09
N SER A 285 29.22 17.93 -1.17
CA SER A 285 28.32 18.33 -2.26
C SER A 285 27.23 17.29 -2.49
N GLU A 286 27.58 16.00 -2.46
CA GLU A 286 26.64 14.88 -2.65
C GLU A 286 25.53 14.90 -1.59
N TYR A 287 25.88 15.12 -0.31
CA TYR A 287 24.89 15.26 0.75
C TYR A 287 24.02 16.51 0.55
N SER A 288 24.62 17.63 0.14
CA SER A 288 23.88 18.87 -0.09
C SER A 288 22.87 18.73 -1.23
N ASP A 289 23.25 18.05 -2.31
CA ASP A 289 22.38 17.76 -3.45
C ASP A 289 21.24 16.79 -3.04
N LEU A 290 21.56 15.77 -2.23
CA LEU A 290 20.57 14.86 -1.66
C LEU A 290 19.55 15.61 -0.80
N ILE A 291 20.00 16.45 0.14
CA ILE A 291 19.07 17.24 0.96
C ILE A 291 18.22 18.15 0.07
N PHE A 292 18.82 18.87 -0.87
CA PHE A 292 18.07 19.77 -1.76
C PHE A 292 16.96 19.05 -2.54
N GLN A 293 17.25 17.85 -3.06
CA GLN A 293 16.29 17.04 -3.79
C GLN A 293 15.20 16.49 -2.86
N PHE A 294 15.58 15.85 -1.76
CA PHE A 294 14.66 15.09 -0.91
C PHE A 294 14.02 15.89 0.22
N THR A 295 14.27 17.20 0.31
CA THR A 295 13.48 18.13 1.14
C THR A 295 12.65 19.11 0.30
N GLN A 296 12.54 18.89 -1.01
CA GLN A 296 11.76 19.75 -1.89
C GLN A 296 10.26 19.71 -1.53
N LEU A 297 9.63 20.89 -1.51
CA LEU A 297 8.19 21.10 -1.47
C LEU A 297 7.81 22.26 -2.41
N PRO A 298 6.61 22.25 -3.02
CA PRO A 298 6.21 23.27 -3.99
C PRO A 298 5.59 24.52 -3.33
N PRO A 299 5.98 25.75 -3.70
CA PRO A 299 7.14 26.11 -4.51
C PRO A 299 8.46 26.07 -3.71
N ASP A 300 8.36 26.18 -2.38
CA ASP A 300 9.45 26.00 -1.41
C ASP A 300 8.83 25.68 -0.05
N VAL A 301 9.62 25.13 0.89
CA VAL A 301 9.14 24.70 2.21
C VAL A 301 8.43 25.82 2.98
N GLY A 302 8.99 27.02 3.01
CA GLY A 302 8.43 28.13 3.78
C GLY A 302 7.09 28.59 3.21
N THR A 303 7.02 28.75 1.89
CA THR A 303 5.79 29.12 1.20
C THR A 303 4.73 28.01 1.31
N TYR A 304 5.12 26.73 1.27
CA TYR A 304 4.20 25.60 1.43
C TYR A 304 3.53 25.63 2.80
N ILE A 305 4.32 25.74 3.88
CA ILE A 305 3.81 25.90 5.26
C ILE A 305 2.87 27.10 5.35
N ASP A 306 3.19 28.21 4.68
CA ASP A 306 2.37 29.42 4.75
C ASP A 306 1.10 29.39 3.88
N THR A 307 1.06 28.56 2.85
CA THR A 307 -0.08 28.48 1.92
C THR A 307 -1.18 27.61 2.48
N TRP A 308 -0.83 26.42 2.98
CA TRP A 308 -1.76 25.36 3.34
C TRP A 308 -2.14 25.41 4.82
N ALA A 309 -3.37 25.85 5.11
CA ALA A 309 -3.80 26.19 6.46
C ALA A 309 -4.00 24.97 7.38
N ASN A 310 -4.48 23.85 6.82
CA ASN A 310 -4.69 22.63 7.57
C ASN A 310 -3.33 21.98 7.87
N PHE A 311 -2.48 21.85 6.85
CA PHE A 311 -1.10 21.39 7.02
C PHE A 311 -0.35 22.19 8.09
N ARG A 312 -0.38 23.52 7.99
CA ARG A 312 0.27 24.42 8.97
C ARG A 312 -0.23 24.24 10.39
N THR A 313 -1.52 23.91 10.57
CA THR A 313 -2.08 23.68 11.91
C THR A 313 -1.40 22.48 12.57
N HIS A 314 -1.20 21.41 11.81
CA HIS A 314 -0.50 20.21 12.28
C HIS A 314 1.03 20.42 12.38
N TYR A 315 1.63 21.17 11.45
CA TYR A 315 3.04 21.57 11.53
C TYR A 315 3.32 22.33 12.84
N ASN A 316 2.50 23.33 13.17
CA ASN A 316 2.63 24.10 14.42
C ASN A 316 2.37 23.28 15.69
N ALA A 317 1.66 22.15 15.58
CA ALA A 317 1.49 21.22 16.69
C ALA A 317 2.72 20.31 16.89
N LEU A 318 3.42 19.98 15.80
CA LEU A 318 4.67 19.21 15.79
C LEU A 318 5.89 20.04 16.19
N ASP A 319 5.95 21.30 15.77
CA ASP A 319 7.06 22.24 16.03
C ASP A 319 7.50 22.30 17.51
N PRO A 320 6.61 22.41 18.52
CA PRO A 320 7.03 22.39 19.92
C PRO A 320 7.40 20.99 20.47
N ILE A 321 7.14 19.92 19.73
CA ILE A 321 7.45 18.53 20.11
C ILE A 321 8.83 18.12 19.57
N ILE A 322 9.21 18.64 18.40
CA ILE A 322 10.51 18.42 17.78
C ILE A 322 11.52 19.38 18.43
N GLU A 323 12.59 18.81 18.98
CA GLU A 323 13.63 19.56 19.69
C GLU A 323 14.79 19.87 18.74
N ASP A 324 15.46 21.01 18.92
CA ASP A 324 16.59 21.44 18.07
C ASP A 324 17.74 20.42 18.00
N ASN A 325 17.85 19.53 19.00
CA ASN A 325 18.87 18.50 19.10
C ASN A 325 18.38 17.09 18.71
N ASP A 326 17.16 16.96 18.20
CA ASP A 326 16.69 15.70 17.65
C ASP A 326 17.45 15.38 16.35
N ASN A 327 17.90 14.14 16.22
CA ASN A 327 18.44 13.66 14.95
C ASN A 327 17.30 13.32 13.96
N ALA A 328 17.65 13.15 12.68
CA ALA A 328 16.70 12.85 11.61
C ALA A 328 15.74 11.69 11.92
N PHE A 329 16.24 10.61 12.55
CA PHE A 329 15.43 9.45 12.91
C PHE A 329 14.46 9.76 14.06
N VAL A 330 14.86 10.55 15.05
CA VAL A 330 13.98 10.98 16.15
C VAL A 330 12.87 11.90 15.64
N ILE A 331 13.21 12.88 14.78
CA ILE A 331 12.24 13.77 14.13
C ILE A 331 11.19 12.93 13.38
N ALA A 332 11.66 12.02 12.53
CA ALA A 332 10.80 11.14 11.76
C ALA A 332 9.90 10.26 12.63
N ASN A 333 10.41 9.68 13.72
CA ASN A 333 9.59 8.92 14.67
C ASN A 333 8.53 9.77 15.37
N LYS A 334 8.84 11.02 15.74
CA LYS A 334 7.86 11.96 16.34
C LYS A 334 6.73 12.26 15.35
N ILE A 335 7.08 12.48 14.08
CA ILE A 335 6.10 12.71 13.00
C ILE A 335 5.24 11.46 12.76
N ARG A 336 5.84 10.26 12.65
CA ARG A 336 5.09 9.00 12.49
C ARG A 336 4.08 8.81 13.61
N ASN A 337 4.52 8.96 14.86
CA ASN A 337 3.66 8.81 16.04
C ASN A 337 2.54 9.85 16.07
N TYR A 338 2.83 11.08 15.65
CA TYR A 338 1.81 12.12 15.53
C TYR A 338 0.74 11.73 14.50
N LEU A 339 1.15 11.33 13.30
CA LEU A 339 0.22 10.93 12.24
C LEU A 339 -0.65 9.75 12.69
N GLN A 340 -0.04 8.72 13.27
CA GLN A 340 -0.76 7.54 13.78
C GLN A 340 -1.73 7.83 14.93
N THR A 341 -1.55 8.95 15.65
CA THR A 341 -2.41 9.30 16.80
C THR A 341 -3.47 10.34 16.47
N GLN A 342 -3.21 11.23 15.51
CA GLN A 342 -4.13 12.31 15.17
C GLN A 342 -5.08 11.97 14.02
N PHE A 343 -4.69 11.03 13.16
CA PHE A 343 -5.45 10.63 11.98
C PHE A 343 -5.96 9.21 12.13
N SER A 344 -6.99 8.87 11.34
CA SER A 344 -7.60 7.55 11.37
C SER A 344 -7.74 6.94 9.99
N PHE A 345 -7.76 5.61 9.93
CA PHE A 345 -7.98 4.89 8.69
C PHE A 345 -9.49 4.81 8.39
N PRO A 346 -9.95 5.03 7.15
CA PRO A 346 -11.35 4.87 6.77
C PRO A 346 -11.76 3.39 6.79
N PHE A 347 -12.94 3.08 7.33
CA PHE A 347 -13.43 1.68 7.42
C PHE A 347 -14.42 1.29 6.32
N THR A 348 -14.88 2.26 5.54
CA THR A 348 -15.80 2.07 4.42
C THR A 348 -15.40 2.99 3.27
N PRO A 349 -15.64 2.61 2.00
CA PRO A 349 -15.40 3.49 0.85
C PRO A 349 -16.04 4.87 1.00
N ASP A 350 -17.27 4.94 1.49
CA ASP A 350 -18.01 6.20 1.71
C ASP A 350 -17.38 7.12 2.78
N ASP A 351 -16.49 6.58 3.62
CA ASP A 351 -15.80 7.31 4.69
C ASP A 351 -14.51 7.99 4.19
N TYR A 352 -14.16 7.78 2.92
CA TYR A 352 -12.97 8.32 2.27
C TYR A 352 -13.35 9.26 1.12
N GLN A 353 -12.59 10.35 0.97
CA GLN A 353 -12.74 11.29 -0.14
C GLN A 353 -11.36 11.72 -0.58
N SER A 354 -11.01 11.43 -1.84
CA SER A 354 -9.80 11.96 -2.46
C SER A 354 -9.83 13.49 -2.53
N ALA A 355 -8.66 14.10 -2.60
CA ALA A 355 -8.53 15.54 -2.78
C ALA A 355 -9.23 15.99 -4.07
N PRO A 356 -10.05 17.06 -4.04
CA PRO A 356 -10.59 17.67 -5.24
C PRO A 356 -9.48 18.21 -6.15
N GLU A 357 -9.73 18.23 -7.46
CA GLU A 357 -8.79 18.79 -8.44
C GLU A 357 -8.34 20.21 -8.05
N GLY A 358 -7.02 20.41 -8.00
CA GLY A 358 -6.39 21.68 -7.65
C GLY A 358 -6.30 21.98 -6.15
N GLN A 359 -6.66 21.04 -5.28
CA GLN A 359 -6.31 21.07 -3.86
C GLN A 359 -5.09 20.21 -3.58
N ASP A 360 -4.27 20.64 -2.63
CA ASP A 360 -3.13 19.86 -2.18
C ASP A 360 -3.58 18.61 -1.42
N SER A 361 -3.05 17.44 -1.80
CA SER A 361 -3.48 16.15 -1.25
C SER A 361 -3.19 16.01 0.24
N VAL A 362 -2.06 16.56 0.71
CA VAL A 362 -1.67 16.49 2.12
C VAL A 362 -2.45 17.50 2.97
N ASP A 363 -2.71 18.71 2.48
CA ASP A 363 -3.58 19.69 3.17
C ASP A 363 -5.02 19.17 3.28
N TRP A 364 -5.52 18.52 2.23
CA TRP A 364 -6.83 17.88 2.24
C TRP A 364 -6.91 16.74 3.26
N PHE A 365 -5.91 15.85 3.28
CA PHE A 365 -5.79 14.81 4.31
C PHE A 365 -5.78 15.41 5.72
N CYS A 366 -5.04 16.51 5.92
CA CYS A 366 -5.00 17.26 7.18
C CYS A 366 -6.39 17.80 7.57
N GLU A 367 -7.20 18.26 6.60
CA GLU A 367 -8.57 18.71 6.83
C GLU A 367 -9.51 17.55 7.22
N GLN A 368 -9.44 16.44 6.49
CA GLN A 368 -10.36 15.31 6.67
C GLN A 368 -10.08 14.53 7.96
N GLY A 369 -8.82 14.50 8.41
CA GLY A 369 -8.42 13.70 9.58
C GLY A 369 -8.49 12.18 9.35
N LYS A 370 -8.70 11.76 8.09
CA LYS A 370 -8.80 10.37 7.66
C LYS A 370 -8.08 10.18 6.33
N GLY A 371 -7.42 9.04 6.17
CA GLY A 371 -6.76 8.68 4.93
C GLY A 371 -6.29 7.23 4.92
N ILE A 372 -5.84 6.80 3.76
CA ILE A 372 -5.30 5.45 3.52
C ILE A 372 -3.76 5.49 3.50
N TRP A 373 -3.11 4.36 3.20
CA TRP A 373 -1.65 4.21 3.26
C TRP A 373 -0.91 5.29 2.45
N SER A 374 -1.36 5.61 1.24
CA SER A 374 -0.79 6.66 0.40
C SER A 374 -0.88 8.06 1.02
N ASP A 375 -2.00 8.42 1.65
CA ASP A 375 -2.17 9.70 2.35
C ASP A 375 -1.22 9.80 3.55
N PHE A 376 -1.12 8.72 4.34
CA PHE A 376 -0.23 8.66 5.50
C PHE A 376 1.25 8.77 5.09
N ALA A 377 1.68 8.03 4.07
CA ALA A 377 3.05 8.07 3.56
C ALA A 377 3.37 9.43 2.92
N SER A 378 2.46 9.99 2.14
CA SER A 378 2.58 11.34 1.56
C SER A 378 2.70 12.41 2.64
N ALA A 379 1.80 12.42 3.61
CA ALA A 379 1.83 13.36 4.73
C ALA A 379 3.13 13.21 5.52
N PHE A 380 3.56 11.98 5.79
CA PHE A 380 4.82 11.73 6.46
C PHE A 380 6.01 12.32 5.71
N CYS A 381 6.10 12.10 4.39
CA CYS A 381 7.14 12.69 3.56
C CYS A 381 7.07 14.23 3.63
N VAL A 382 5.91 14.84 3.40
CA VAL A 382 5.77 16.31 3.41
C VAL A 382 6.12 16.92 4.77
N PHE A 383 5.67 16.33 5.89
CA PHE A 383 6.06 16.81 7.23
C PHE A 383 7.55 16.64 7.49
N THR A 384 8.15 15.49 7.17
CA THR A 384 9.60 15.27 7.36
C THR A 384 10.43 16.27 6.55
N ARG A 385 10.04 16.53 5.29
CA ARG A 385 10.68 17.55 4.44
C ARG A 385 10.56 18.96 5.03
N ALA A 386 9.39 19.30 5.57
CA ALA A 386 9.17 20.59 6.21
C ALA A 386 10.05 20.80 7.46
N PHE A 387 10.39 19.71 8.17
CA PHE A 387 11.36 19.70 9.27
C PHE A 387 12.81 19.44 8.84
N GLY A 388 13.11 19.50 7.54
CA GLY A 388 14.47 19.37 7.00
C GLY A 388 15.04 17.96 6.97
N VAL A 389 14.20 16.93 7.14
CA VAL A 389 14.59 15.53 6.99
C VAL A 389 14.34 15.08 5.56
N ALA A 390 15.40 14.67 4.86
CA ALA A 390 15.30 14.12 3.52
C ALA A 390 14.46 12.83 3.54
N SER A 391 13.41 12.81 2.73
CA SER A 391 12.47 11.69 2.65
C SER A 391 11.99 11.45 1.22
N ARG A 392 11.57 10.23 0.94
CA ARG A 392 11.04 9.80 -0.36
C ARG A 392 9.86 8.86 -0.18
N PHE A 393 8.90 8.99 -1.08
CA PHE A 393 7.71 8.16 -1.13
C PHE A 393 8.02 6.85 -1.85
N VAL A 394 7.42 5.75 -1.41
CA VAL A 394 7.72 4.41 -1.92
C VAL A 394 6.45 3.60 -2.09
N ASP A 395 6.37 2.97 -3.26
CA ASP A 395 5.26 2.10 -3.65
C ASP A 395 5.71 0.65 -3.76
N GLY A 396 4.80 -0.24 -3.37
CA GLY A 396 5.02 -1.67 -3.47
C GLY A 396 4.02 -2.48 -2.66
N TYR A 397 4.50 -3.57 -2.08
CA TYR A 397 3.65 -4.54 -1.40
C TYR A 397 4.20 -4.89 -0.02
N ARG A 398 3.28 -5.09 0.94
CA ARG A 398 3.60 -5.63 2.26
C ARG A 398 3.19 -7.09 2.32
N THR A 399 4.08 -7.94 2.83
CA THR A 399 3.83 -9.39 2.91
C THR A 399 2.54 -9.73 3.68
N ARG A 400 2.25 -8.99 4.76
CA ARG A 400 0.92 -9.01 5.39
C ARG A 400 -0.06 -8.11 4.66
N ALA A 401 -1.18 -8.68 4.23
CA ALA A 401 -2.33 -7.92 3.76
C ALA A 401 -3.13 -7.37 4.96
N PHE A 402 -3.71 -6.19 4.80
CA PHE A 402 -4.68 -5.65 5.77
C PHE A 402 -6.07 -6.17 5.46
N ASP A 403 -6.72 -6.85 6.41
CA ASP A 403 -8.12 -7.24 6.31
C ASP A 403 -8.98 -6.17 7.00
N LEU A 404 -9.84 -5.50 6.21
CA LEU A 404 -10.74 -4.45 6.70
C LEU A 404 -11.77 -4.95 7.72
N ILE A 405 -12.22 -6.19 7.61
CA ILE A 405 -13.28 -6.76 8.44
C ILE A 405 -12.72 -7.15 9.81
N SER A 406 -11.58 -7.84 9.84
CA SER A 406 -10.93 -8.23 11.09
C SER A 406 -10.06 -7.12 11.68
N GLN A 407 -9.69 -6.12 10.87
CA GLN A 407 -8.70 -5.08 11.20
C GLN A 407 -7.35 -5.69 11.61
N THR A 408 -6.97 -6.80 10.98
CA THR A 408 -5.72 -7.50 11.23
C THR A 408 -4.83 -7.54 10.00
N PHE A 409 -3.53 -7.71 10.25
CA PHE A 409 -2.53 -7.93 9.22
C PHE A 409 -2.16 -9.40 9.21
N ASP A 410 -2.49 -10.09 8.13
CA ASP A 410 -2.33 -11.54 8.01
C ASP A 410 -1.51 -11.92 6.77
N VAL A 411 -0.75 -13.00 6.90
CA VAL A 411 0.03 -13.59 5.80
C VAL A 411 -0.79 -14.72 5.21
N GLU A 412 -0.91 -14.74 3.87
CA GLU A 412 -1.58 -15.82 3.16
C GLU A 412 -0.54 -16.82 2.63
N GLU A 413 -0.54 -18.03 3.18
CA GLU A 413 0.34 -19.13 2.79
C GLU A 413 -0.48 -20.23 2.11
N ILE A 414 -0.02 -20.71 0.96
CA ILE A 414 -0.61 -21.85 0.24
C ILE A 414 0.42 -22.93 -0.04
N TYR A 415 -0.04 -24.17 -0.24
CA TYR A 415 0.78 -25.22 -0.82
C TYR A 415 0.65 -25.20 -2.34
N ASP A 416 1.74 -24.85 -3.03
CA ASP A 416 1.80 -24.90 -4.49
C ASP A 416 2.12 -26.31 -4.96
N SER A 417 1.10 -27.01 -5.47
CA SER A 417 1.26 -28.39 -5.96
C SER A 417 2.16 -28.53 -7.20
N GLN A 418 2.35 -27.46 -7.98
CA GLN A 418 3.22 -27.48 -9.16
C GLN A 418 4.71 -27.41 -8.75
N GLU A 419 5.02 -26.59 -7.74
CA GLU A 419 6.37 -26.43 -7.21
C GLU A 419 6.68 -27.46 -6.10
N GLY A 420 5.65 -28.08 -5.51
CA GLY A 420 5.78 -29.08 -4.44
C GLY A 420 6.21 -28.50 -3.09
N GLN A 421 5.92 -27.22 -2.85
CA GLN A 421 6.32 -26.49 -1.64
C GLN A 421 5.32 -25.39 -1.28
N ASN A 422 5.42 -24.86 -0.05
CA ASN A 422 4.61 -23.72 0.36
C ASN A 422 5.10 -22.42 -0.30
N ALA A 423 4.16 -21.50 -0.49
CA ALA A 423 4.39 -20.17 -1.03
C ALA A 423 3.60 -19.15 -0.23
N ILE A 424 4.17 -17.96 -0.05
CA ILE A 424 3.42 -16.78 0.39
C ILE A 424 2.82 -16.11 -0.84
N LEU A 425 1.53 -15.81 -0.80
CA LEU A 425 0.81 -15.08 -1.83
C LEU A 425 0.86 -13.58 -1.57
N ILE A 426 1.31 -12.83 -2.58
CA ILE A 426 1.17 -11.39 -2.64
C ILE A 426 0.09 -11.05 -3.65
N LYS A 427 -0.93 -10.34 -3.20
CA LYS A 427 -2.14 -9.99 -3.95
C LYS A 427 -2.30 -8.47 -4.04
N LEU A 428 -3.28 -7.99 -4.81
CA LEU A 428 -3.57 -6.56 -4.88
C LEU A 428 -3.94 -5.95 -3.51
N LYS A 429 -4.58 -6.70 -2.62
CA LYS A 429 -4.84 -6.24 -1.23
C LYS A 429 -3.56 -6.07 -0.37
N ASN A 430 -2.43 -6.61 -0.82
CA ASN A 430 -1.12 -6.43 -0.15
C ASN A 430 -0.47 -5.09 -0.51
N LEU A 431 -1.07 -4.32 -1.41
CA LEU A 431 -0.54 -3.04 -1.82
C LEU A 431 -0.35 -2.10 -0.62
N TYR A 432 0.80 -1.46 -0.59
CA TYR A 432 1.22 -0.65 0.54
C TYR A 432 2.14 0.48 0.09
N ASN A 433 1.93 1.66 0.66
CA ASN A 433 2.80 2.81 0.47
C ASN A 433 3.49 3.11 1.80
N TRP A 434 4.76 3.44 1.73
CA TRP A 434 5.54 3.85 2.91
C TRP A 434 6.50 4.98 2.54
N ALA A 435 7.24 5.45 3.53
CA ALA A 435 8.26 6.45 3.34
C ALA A 435 9.64 5.91 3.71
N GLU A 436 10.65 6.40 3.04
CA GLU A 436 12.04 6.22 3.44
C GLU A 436 12.66 7.56 3.79
N ILE A 437 13.45 7.59 4.86
CA ILE A 437 14.21 8.78 5.27
C ILE A 437 15.70 8.53 5.13
N TYR A 438 16.45 9.60 4.86
CA TYR A 438 17.90 9.53 4.89
C TYR A 438 18.43 9.91 6.29
N VAL A 439 19.17 8.99 6.92
CA VAL A 439 19.78 9.18 8.22
C VAL A 439 21.30 9.32 8.05
N PRO A 440 21.87 10.52 8.27
CA PRO A 440 23.32 10.70 8.26
C PRO A 440 23.95 9.96 9.44
N THR A 441 25.07 9.26 9.18
CA THR A 441 25.83 8.48 10.16
C THR A 441 27.23 9.04 10.41
N ASP A 442 27.61 10.13 9.73
CA ASP A 442 28.82 10.88 10.00
C ASP A 442 28.66 12.39 9.79
N ILE A 443 29.70 13.14 10.15
CA ILE A 443 29.71 14.61 10.06
C ILE A 443 29.80 15.14 8.62
N TYR A 444 30.08 14.27 7.64
CA TYR A 444 30.21 14.63 6.23
C TYR A 444 28.88 14.48 5.47
N GLY A 445 27.91 13.79 6.08
CA GLY A 445 26.62 13.50 5.47
C GLY A 445 26.56 12.15 4.77
N ASN A 446 27.56 11.27 4.96
CA ASN A 446 27.35 9.86 4.62
C ASN A 446 26.32 9.27 5.57
N GLY A 447 25.57 8.28 5.12
CA GLY A 447 24.40 7.81 5.82
C GLY A 447 23.72 6.67 5.10
N MET A 448 22.49 6.39 5.51
CA MET A 448 21.68 5.33 4.94
C MET A 448 20.22 5.73 4.84
N TRP A 449 19.53 5.14 3.87
CA TRP A 449 18.07 5.17 3.85
C TRP A 449 17.51 4.23 4.92
N VAL A 450 16.35 4.58 5.48
CA VAL A 450 15.63 3.81 6.49
C VAL A 450 14.14 3.81 6.16
N GLN A 451 13.51 2.65 6.16
CA GLN A 451 12.05 2.50 5.99
C GLN A 451 11.33 2.92 7.29
N MET A 452 10.25 3.70 7.16
CA MET A 452 9.57 4.34 8.29
C MET A 452 8.14 3.88 8.52
#